data_AF-A0A5K0ZZ24-F1
#
_entry.id   AF-A0A5K0ZZ24-F1
#
_cell.length_a   1.000
_cell.length_b   1.000
_cell.length_c   1.000
_cell.angle_alpha   90.00
_cell.angle_beta   90.00
_cell.angle_gamma   90.00
#
_symmetry.space_group_name_H-M   'P 1'
#
loop_
_entity.id
_entity.type
_entity.pdbx_description
1 polymer ?
#
loop_
_entity_poly.entity_id
_entity_poly.type
_entity_poly.pdbx_seq_one_letter_code
_entity_poly.pdbx_strand_id
1 'polypeptide(L)'
;DLEKREKLAGILSYITCLLKFMSIPSHSIDKLVTANTEKYKESSTIPGIILIKFMKMFADAQKSMLSREKSQLLISYILVLTLFVDEFDSDPSDIAKDLKMTPASLKPYYMELGCGFRKSCVILSLPLKFPTLRLPSQGGRRNRR
;
A
#
# COMPACT_ATOMS: atom_id res chain seq x y z
N ASP A 1 -0.36 28.77 -2.43
CA ASP A 1 -0.47 27.73 -3.48
C ASP A 1 0.82 26.98 -3.79
N LEU A 2 1.98 27.62 -3.80
CA LEU A 2 3.27 26.95 -4.07
C LEU A 2 3.56 25.80 -3.10
N GLU A 3 3.45 26.04 -1.79
CA GLU A 3 3.70 25.02 -0.76
C GLU A 3 2.80 23.78 -0.88
N LYS A 4 1.54 23.95 -1.28
CA LYS A 4 0.62 22.82 -1.50
C LYS A 4 1.08 21.98 -2.68
N ARG A 5 1.49 22.63 -3.77
CA ARG A 5 2.01 21.96 -4.97
C ARG A 5 3.34 21.26 -4.69
N GLU A 6 4.22 21.86 -3.92
CA GLU A 6 5.49 21.24 -3.49
C GLU A 6 5.24 19.99 -2.63
N LYS A 7 4.29 20.06 -1.69
CA LYS A 7 3.88 18.89 -0.90
C LYS A 7 3.31 17.78 -1.78
N LEU A 8 2.41 18.11 -2.71
CA LEU A 8 1.84 17.14 -3.65
C LEU A 8 2.92 16.52 -4.55
N ALA A 9 3.84 17.33 -5.07
CA ALA A 9 4.97 16.84 -5.87
C ALA A 9 5.87 15.91 -5.05
N GLY A 10 6.10 16.23 -3.77
CA GLY A 10 6.82 15.36 -2.83
C GLY A 10 6.12 14.01 -2.63
N ILE A 11 4.80 14.03 -2.45
CA ILE A 11 4.00 12.80 -2.29
C ILE A 11 4.01 11.98 -3.58
N LEU A 12 3.81 12.58 -4.74
CA LEU A 12 3.85 11.91 -6.05
C LEU A 12 5.23 11.31 -6.34
N SER A 13 6.30 12.02 -6.00
CA SER A 13 7.68 11.50 -6.09
C SER A 13 7.88 10.30 -5.15
N TYR A 14 7.32 10.37 -3.93
CA TYR A 14 7.36 9.27 -2.98
C TYR A 14 6.55 8.04 -3.45
N ILE A 15 5.36 8.24 -4.03
CA ILE A 15 4.55 7.18 -4.67
C ILE A 15 5.35 6.53 -5.80
N THR A 16 6.00 7.32 -6.64
CA THR A 16 6.87 6.82 -7.72
C THR A 16 7.99 5.93 -7.18
N CYS A 17 8.59 6.31 -6.04
CA CYS A 17 9.60 5.48 -5.38
C CYS A 17 9.02 4.16 -4.86
N LEU A 18 7.80 4.17 -4.29
CA LEU A 18 7.11 2.96 -3.82
C LEU A 18 6.78 2.00 -4.97
N LEU A 19 6.29 2.52 -6.10
CA LEU A 19 6.00 1.73 -7.30
C LEU A 19 7.26 1.09 -7.87
N LYS A 20 8.36 1.86 -7.93
CA LYS A 20 9.67 1.33 -8.35
C LYS A 20 10.14 0.22 -7.40
N PHE A 21 10.02 0.43 -6.10
CA PHE A 21 10.36 -0.57 -5.08
C PHE A 21 9.54 -1.85 -5.26
N MET A 22 8.23 -1.73 -5.50
CA MET A 22 7.34 -2.87 -5.77
C MET A 22 7.74 -3.66 -7.03
N SER A 23 8.31 -2.97 -8.03
CA SER A 23 8.79 -3.59 -9.26
C SER A 23 10.16 -4.27 -9.12
N ILE A 24 10.86 -4.13 -7.99
CA ILE A 24 12.16 -4.78 -7.77
C ILE A 24 11.93 -6.30 -7.62
N PRO A 25 12.59 -7.15 -8.41
CA PRO A 25 12.49 -8.59 -8.27
C PRO A 25 12.95 -9.06 -6.89
N SER A 26 12.32 -10.10 -6.34
CA SER A 26 12.61 -10.61 -5.00
C SER A 26 14.07 -11.01 -4.78
N HIS A 27 14.73 -11.59 -5.80
CA HIS A 27 16.14 -11.93 -5.73
C HIS A 27 17.07 -10.71 -5.62
N SER A 28 16.62 -9.54 -6.09
CA SER A 28 17.36 -8.28 -5.96
C SER A 28 17.13 -7.64 -4.59
N ILE A 29 15.96 -7.84 -3.99
CA ILE A 29 15.68 -7.46 -2.60
C ILE A 29 16.57 -8.27 -1.65
N ASP A 30 16.73 -9.58 -1.89
CA ASP A 30 17.60 -10.44 -1.09
C ASP A 30 19.06 -9.98 -1.13
N LYS A 31 19.57 -9.64 -2.33
CA LYS A 31 20.90 -9.02 -2.49
C LYS A 31 21.03 -7.69 -1.76
N LEU A 32 19.94 -6.92 -1.62
CA LEU A 32 19.95 -5.63 -0.95
C LEU A 32 19.88 -5.73 0.58
N VAL A 33 19.24 -6.79 1.07
CA VAL A 33 19.23 -7.15 2.50
C VAL A 33 20.58 -7.74 2.91
N THR A 34 21.20 -8.54 2.04
CA THR A 34 22.48 -9.24 2.33
C THR A 34 23.71 -8.39 2.04
N ALA A 35 23.75 -7.65 0.93
CA ALA A 35 24.79 -6.67 0.67
C ALA A 35 24.34 -5.33 1.25
N ASN A 36 25.00 -4.90 2.34
CA ASN A 36 24.82 -3.58 2.95
C ASN A 36 24.44 -2.51 1.91
N THR A 37 23.35 -1.79 2.19
CA THR A 37 22.56 -0.94 1.28
C THR A 37 23.37 0.12 0.50
N GLU A 38 24.63 0.33 0.87
CA GLU A 38 25.58 1.26 0.26
C GLU A 38 25.86 0.98 -1.23
N LYS A 39 25.87 -0.28 -1.67
CA LYS A 39 26.13 -0.62 -3.09
C LYS A 39 24.97 -0.28 -4.03
N TYR A 40 23.75 -0.17 -3.52
CA TYR A 40 22.55 0.17 -4.31
C TYR A 40 22.32 1.69 -4.39
N LYS A 41 23.13 2.48 -3.68
CA LYS A 41 23.03 3.94 -3.60
C LYS A 41 23.39 4.62 -4.93
N GLU A 42 24.15 3.95 -5.79
CA GLU A 42 24.64 4.50 -7.08
C GLU A 42 23.83 4.08 -8.31
N SER A 43 23.10 2.96 -8.27
CA SER A 43 22.37 2.43 -9.44
C SER A 43 20.85 2.54 -9.36
N SER A 44 20.32 2.95 -8.20
CA SER A 44 18.86 3.02 -8.01
C SER A 44 18.33 4.43 -8.21
N THR A 45 17.20 4.53 -8.91
CA THR A 45 16.43 5.77 -9.04
C THR A 45 15.73 6.17 -7.73
N ILE A 46 15.97 5.43 -6.64
CA ILE A 46 15.37 5.62 -5.33
C ILE A 46 16.48 6.16 -4.40
N PRO A 47 16.29 7.31 -3.75
CA PRO A 47 17.26 7.82 -2.78
C PRO A 47 17.55 6.79 -1.68
N GLY A 48 18.82 6.58 -1.35
CA GLY A 48 19.24 5.49 -0.44
C GLY A 48 18.55 5.51 0.93
N ILE A 49 18.30 6.68 1.50
CA ILE A 49 17.57 6.80 2.79
C ILE A 49 16.12 6.31 2.69
N ILE A 50 15.47 6.57 1.55
CA ILE A 50 14.11 6.11 1.27
C ILE A 50 14.11 4.60 1.09
N LEU A 51 15.11 4.08 0.37
CA LEU A 51 15.27 2.64 0.15
C LEU A 51 15.48 1.87 1.47
N ILE A 52 16.33 2.37 2.38
CA ILE A 52 16.53 1.80 3.72
C ILE A 52 15.20 1.76 4.48
N LYS A 53 14.42 2.85 4.44
CA LYS A 53 13.12 2.92 5.10
C LYS A 53 12.12 1.91 4.50
N PHE A 54 12.09 1.76 3.18
CA PHE A 54 11.24 0.78 2.51
C PHE A 54 11.63 -0.66 2.85
N MET A 55 12.93 -0.96 2.86
CA MET A 55 13.43 -2.26 3.29
C MET A 55 13.02 -2.55 4.73
N LYS A 56 13.14 -1.59 5.65
CA LYS A 56 12.71 -1.77 7.04
C LYS A 56 11.19 -2.01 7.20
N MET A 57 10.35 -1.33 6.40
CA MET A 57 8.88 -1.46 6.52
C MET A 57 8.33 -2.67 5.78
N PHE A 58 8.83 -2.93 4.59
CA PHE A 58 8.25 -3.87 3.63
C PHE A 58 9.10 -5.15 3.44
N ALA A 59 10.42 -5.12 3.60
CA ALA A 59 11.21 -6.34 3.49
C ALA A 59 11.12 -7.19 4.78
N ASP A 60 11.12 -8.50 4.61
CA ASP A 60 11.21 -9.44 5.72
C ASP A 60 12.69 -9.72 6.01
N ALA A 61 13.11 -9.59 7.27
CA ALA A 61 14.51 -9.80 7.65
C ALA A 61 15.00 -11.24 7.44
N GLN A 62 14.07 -12.19 7.27
CA GLN A 62 14.37 -13.64 7.21
C GLN A 62 13.88 -14.33 5.93
N LYS A 63 13.29 -13.61 4.97
CA LYS A 63 12.75 -14.22 3.75
C LYS A 63 13.28 -13.51 2.51
N SER A 64 13.64 -14.31 1.52
CA SER A 64 14.10 -13.87 0.19
C SER A 64 13.01 -13.23 -0.69
N MET A 65 11.78 -13.13 -0.18
CA MET A 65 10.62 -12.55 -0.85
C MET A 65 9.82 -11.67 0.11
N LEU A 66 9.19 -10.62 -0.43
CA LEU A 66 8.14 -9.91 0.29
C LEU A 66 7.05 -10.93 0.68
N SER A 67 6.84 -11.11 1.98
CA SER A 67 5.69 -11.89 2.47
C SER A 67 4.41 -11.33 1.88
N ARG A 68 3.41 -12.18 1.67
CA ARG A 68 2.09 -11.77 1.17
C ARG A 68 1.52 -10.58 1.97
N GLU A 69 1.68 -10.60 3.29
CA GLU A 69 1.25 -9.54 4.20
C GLU A 69 1.97 -8.23 3.93
N LYS A 70 3.29 -8.28 3.68
CA LYS A 70 4.11 -7.10 3.38
C LYS A 70 3.77 -6.50 2.02
N SER A 71 3.49 -7.34 1.02
CA SER A 71 3.01 -6.89 -0.28
C SER A 71 1.63 -6.23 -0.16
N GLN A 72 0.72 -6.79 0.63
CA GLN A 72 -0.59 -6.18 0.91
C GLN A 72 -0.46 -4.84 1.64
N LEU A 73 0.47 -4.74 2.59
CA LEU A 73 0.78 -3.50 3.29
C LEU A 73 1.32 -2.43 2.33
N LEU A 74 2.24 -2.80 1.44
CA LEU A 74 2.80 -1.89 0.43
C LEU A 74 1.72 -1.36 -0.51
N ILE A 75 0.85 -2.24 -1.01
CA ILE A 75 -0.29 -1.84 -1.86
C ILE A 75 -1.20 -0.87 -1.09
N SER A 76 -1.60 -1.22 0.13
CA SER A 76 -2.45 -0.37 0.96
C SER A 76 -1.85 1.02 1.20
N TYR A 77 -0.52 1.09 1.41
CA TYR A 77 0.19 2.35 1.59
C TYR A 77 0.15 3.22 0.33
N ILE A 78 0.34 2.61 -0.84
CA ILE A 78 0.24 3.30 -2.13
C ILE A 78 -1.18 3.86 -2.32
N LEU A 79 -2.21 3.04 -2.08
CA LEU A 79 -3.60 3.46 -2.25
C LEU A 79 -4.00 4.62 -1.33
N VAL A 80 -3.53 4.65 -0.08
CA VAL A 80 -3.80 5.77 0.83
C VAL A 80 -3.15 7.06 0.34
N LEU A 81 -1.92 6.98 -0.17
CA LEU A 81 -1.22 8.15 -0.69
C LEU A 81 -1.86 8.69 -1.97
N THR A 82 -2.33 7.81 -2.86
CA THR A 82 -3.06 8.21 -4.07
C THR A 82 -4.41 8.82 -3.72
N LEU A 83 -5.16 8.21 -2.80
CA LEU A 83 -6.39 8.81 -2.27
C LEU A 83 -6.17 10.20 -1.70
N PHE A 84 -5.06 10.42 -0.99
CA PHE A 84 -4.75 11.74 -0.45
C PHE A 84 -4.47 12.78 -1.55
N VAL A 85 -3.78 12.38 -2.63
CA VAL A 85 -3.52 13.25 -3.78
C VAL A 85 -4.82 13.59 -4.52
N ASP A 86 -5.74 12.63 -4.63
CA ASP A 86 -7.03 12.77 -5.31
C ASP A 86 -8.14 13.35 -4.41
N GLU A 87 -7.79 13.98 -3.30
CA GLU A 87 -8.75 14.58 -2.35
C GLU A 87 -9.84 13.60 -1.86
N PHE A 88 -9.48 12.31 -1.75
CA PHE A 88 -10.33 11.20 -1.32
C PHE A 88 -11.48 10.85 -2.28
N ASP A 89 -11.40 11.25 -3.56
CA ASP A 89 -12.28 10.82 -4.65
C ASP A 89 -11.43 10.40 -5.86
N SER A 90 -11.25 9.09 -6.05
CA SER A 90 -10.29 8.53 -7.01
C SER A 90 -10.91 7.46 -7.90
N ASP A 91 -10.48 7.35 -9.16
CA ASP A 91 -10.82 6.22 -10.03
C ASP A 91 -9.80 5.08 -9.81
N PRO A 92 -10.23 3.88 -9.35
CA PRO A 92 -9.35 2.72 -9.22
C PRO A 92 -8.56 2.36 -10.48
N SER A 93 -9.09 2.72 -11.66
CA SER A 93 -8.53 2.39 -12.96
C SER A 93 -7.21 3.12 -13.24
N ASP A 94 -7.02 4.28 -12.62
CA ASP A 94 -5.81 5.09 -12.79
C ASP A 94 -4.61 4.39 -12.15
N ILE A 95 -4.72 4.06 -10.86
CA ILE A 95 -3.65 3.38 -10.12
C ILE A 95 -3.52 1.89 -10.46
N ALA A 96 -4.57 1.25 -10.99
CA ALA A 96 -4.53 -0.16 -11.39
C ALA A 96 -3.44 -0.45 -12.43
N LYS A 97 -3.24 0.46 -13.38
CA LYS A 97 -2.21 0.33 -14.43
C LYS A 97 -0.81 0.35 -13.84
N ASP A 98 -0.55 1.29 -12.92
CA ASP A 98 0.76 1.44 -12.27
C ASP A 98 1.10 0.24 -11.37
N LEU A 99 0.10 -0.29 -10.67
CA LEU A 99 0.23 -1.49 -9.85
C LEU A 99 0.25 -2.80 -10.67
N LYS A 100 -0.01 -2.73 -11.99
CA LYS A 100 -0.20 -3.91 -12.87
C LYS A 100 -1.27 -4.86 -12.32
N MET A 101 -2.32 -4.29 -11.75
CA MET A 101 -3.45 -4.99 -11.13
C MET A 101 -4.74 -4.70 -11.91
N THR A 102 -5.78 -5.49 -11.68
CA THR A 102 -7.11 -5.16 -12.21
C THR A 102 -7.87 -4.29 -11.22
N PRO A 103 -8.74 -3.36 -11.67
CA PRO A 103 -9.60 -2.57 -10.76
C PRO A 103 -10.41 -3.47 -9.81
N ALA A 104 -10.86 -4.62 -10.29
CA ALA A 104 -11.56 -5.62 -9.48
C ALA A 104 -10.70 -6.17 -8.33
N SER A 105 -9.41 -6.39 -8.56
CA SER A 105 -8.47 -6.86 -7.52
C SER A 105 -8.10 -5.79 -6.49
N LEU A 106 -8.26 -4.50 -6.82
CA LEU A 106 -8.06 -3.39 -5.88
C LEU A 106 -9.26 -3.16 -4.95
N LYS A 107 -10.45 -3.59 -5.38
CA LYS A 107 -11.70 -3.47 -4.61
C LYS A 107 -11.58 -3.90 -3.13
N PRO A 108 -11.06 -5.09 -2.79
CA PRO A 108 -10.92 -5.51 -1.39
C PRO A 108 -10.01 -4.58 -0.58
N TYR A 109 -8.92 -4.07 -1.16
CA TYR A 109 -8.01 -3.14 -0.47
C TYR A 109 -8.70 -1.82 -0.13
N TYR A 110 -9.43 -1.25 -1.09
CA TYR A 110 -10.21 -0.04 -0.84
C TYR A 110 -11.33 -0.26 0.20
N MET A 111 -11.96 -1.44 0.23
CA MET A 111 -12.94 -1.78 1.28
C MET A 111 -12.30 -1.89 2.66
N GLU A 112 -11.09 -2.47 2.76
CA GLU A 112 -10.34 -2.57 4.03
C GLU A 112 -9.94 -1.18 4.55
N LEU A 113 -9.64 -0.25 3.65
CA LEU A 113 -9.38 1.16 3.97
C LEU A 113 -10.65 1.94 4.38
N GLY A 114 -11.84 1.33 4.32
CA GLY A 114 -13.11 1.97 4.65
C GLY A 114 -13.69 2.84 3.53
N CYS A 115 -13.21 2.68 2.29
CA CYS A 115 -13.74 3.42 1.16
C CYS A 115 -15.08 2.86 0.69
N GLY A 116 -16.00 3.77 0.32
CA GLY A 116 -17.22 3.44 -0.40
C GLY A 116 -17.00 3.48 -1.91
N PHE A 117 -17.81 2.74 -2.66
CA PHE A 117 -17.81 2.78 -4.12
C PHE A 117 -19.04 3.54 -4.60
N ARG A 118 -18.85 4.59 -5.42
CA ARG A 118 -19.92 5.29 -6.12
C ARG A 118 -19.68 5.15 -7.62
N LYS A 119 -20.50 4.35 -8.30
CA LYS A 119 -20.32 4.01 -9.71
C LYS A 119 -18.92 3.43 -9.96
N SER A 120 -18.08 4.11 -10.75
CA SER A 120 -16.69 3.74 -11.04
C SER A 120 -15.67 4.35 -10.07
N CYS A 121 -16.05 5.30 -9.20
CA CYS A 121 -15.13 5.99 -8.30
C CYS A 121 -15.14 5.40 -6.88
N VAL A 122 -14.02 5.60 -6.19
CA VAL A 122 -13.79 5.26 -4.79
C VAL A 122 -13.75 6.54 -3.97
N ILE A 123 -14.55 6.57 -2.91
CA ILE A 123 -14.66 7.74 -2.03
C ILE A 123 -14.47 7.34 -0.58
N LEU A 124 -13.59 8.06 0.12
CA LEU A 124 -13.45 7.93 1.57
C LEU A 124 -14.36 8.97 2.25
N SER A 125 -15.56 8.53 2.67
CA SER A 125 -16.54 9.44 3.30
C SER A 125 -16.13 9.78 4.73
N LEU A 126 -16.18 11.07 5.08
CA LEU A 126 -16.08 11.52 6.48
C LEU A 126 -17.49 11.53 7.13
N PRO A 127 -17.68 11.05 8.38
CA PRO A 127 -16.72 10.35 9.23
C PRO A 127 -16.49 8.90 8.77
N LEU A 128 -15.26 8.41 8.96
CA LEU A 128 -14.81 7.09 8.52
C LEU A 128 -15.73 5.99 9.07
N LYS A 129 -16.34 5.19 8.19
CA LYS A 129 -17.17 4.05 8.59
C LYS A 129 -16.31 2.80 8.64
N PHE A 130 -15.84 2.44 9.82
CA PHE A 130 -15.12 1.18 10.00
C PHE A 130 -16.08 -0.02 9.92
N PRO A 131 -15.67 -1.13 9.28
CA PRO A 131 -16.46 -2.35 9.28
C PRO A 131 -16.63 -2.88 10.71
N THR A 132 -17.86 -3.10 11.14
CA THR A 132 -18.16 -3.68 12.45
C THR A 132 -17.75 -5.15 12.44
N LEU A 133 -16.78 -5.53 13.27
CA LEU A 133 -16.42 -6.93 13.46
C LEU A 133 -17.63 -7.69 14.02
N ARG A 134 -18.20 -8.60 13.23
CA ARG A 134 -19.24 -9.51 13.73
C ARG A 134 -18.57 -10.52 14.65
N LEU A 135 -18.56 -10.24 15.95
CA LEU A 135 -18.24 -11.24 16.95
C LEU A 135 -19.21 -12.42 16.79
N PRO A 136 -18.75 -13.68 16.72
CA PRO A 136 -19.64 -14.83 16.76
C PRO A 136 -20.41 -14.75 18.07
N SER A 137 -21.74 -14.59 17.99
CA SER A 137 -22.60 -14.72 19.16
C SER A 137 -22.36 -16.12 19.72
N GLN A 138 -21.82 -16.23 20.93
CA GLN A 138 -21.81 -17.48 21.67
C GLN A 138 -23.26 -17.87 21.97
N GLY A 139 -23.86 -18.61 21.04
CA GLY A 139 -25.13 -19.27 21.24
C GLY A 139 -24.98 -20.26 22.39
N GLY A 140 -25.70 -19.98 23.48
CA GLY A 140 -25.61 -20.74 24.72
C GLY A 140 -25.84 -22.24 24.52
N ARG A 141 -24.93 -23.05 25.09
CA ARG A 141 -25.17 -24.46 25.38
C ARG A 141 -26.36 -24.57 26.34
N ARG A 142 -27.55 -24.88 25.81
CA ARG A 142 -28.66 -25.42 26.59
C ARG A 142 -28.40 -26.90 26.83
N ASN A 143 -28.01 -27.25 28.06
CA ASN A 143 -28.10 -28.60 28.58
C ASN A 143 -29.56 -29.08 28.49
N ARG A 144 -29.79 -30.25 27.90
CA ARG A 144 -30.96 -31.07 28.19
C ARG A 144 -30.47 -32.37 28.81
N ARG A 145 -30.98 -32.58 30.03
CA ARG A 145 -30.96 -33.84 30.77
C ARG A 145 -31.79 -34.89 30.04
#